data_AF-A0A3A4WNV7-F1
#
_entry.id   AF-A0A3A4WNV7-F1
#
_cell.length_a   1.000
_cell.length_b   1.000
_cell.length_c   1.000
_cell.angle_alpha   90.00
_cell.angle_beta   90.00
_cell.angle_gamma   90.00
#
_symmetry.space_group_name_H-M   'P 1'
#
loop_
_entity.id
_entity.type
_entity.pdbx_description
1 polymer ?
#
loop_
_entity_poly.entity_id
_entity_poly.type
_entity_poly.pdbx_seq_one_letter_code
_entity_poly.pdbx_strand_id
1 'polypeptide(L)' 'MAEDFTKAKLSTRERRIADFTVKVTRSPNACSPADLDLLRNEGLSDKDILSLVEIIAYYNMSTRLFESLSTVEKP' A
#
# COMPACT_ATOMS: atom_id res chain seq x y z
N MET A 1 -9.67 -10.14 11.60
CA MET A 1 -9.00 -9.08 10.80
C MET A 1 -10.08 -8.27 10.12
N ALA A 2 -9.96 -6.94 10.06
CA ALA A 2 -10.92 -6.15 9.31
C ALA A 2 -10.75 -6.44 7.81
N GLU A 3 -11.79 -6.92 7.15
CA GLU A 3 -11.81 -7.20 5.70
C GLU A 3 -11.75 -5.92 4.87
N ASP A 4 -12.01 -4.77 5.50
CA ASP A 4 -12.03 -3.44 4.88
C ASP A 4 -11.41 -2.40 5.83
N PHE A 5 -10.24 -1.87 5.46
CA PHE A 5 -9.51 -0.89 6.28
C PHE A 5 -10.25 0.45 6.39
N THR A 6 -11.22 0.74 5.51
CA THR A 6 -11.99 1.99 5.58
C THR A 6 -12.88 2.05 6.82
N LYS A 7 -13.24 0.89 7.38
CA LYS A 7 -14.07 0.75 8.59
C LYS A 7 -13.23 0.60 9.87
N ALA A 8 -11.91 0.46 9.74
CA ALA A 8 -11.02 0.35 10.88
C ALA A 8 -10.78 1.71 11.54
N LYS A 9 -10.69 1.71 12.87
CA LYS A 9 -10.25 2.88 13.65
C LYS A 9 -8.73 3.01 13.49
N LEU A 10 -8.32 3.75 12.47
CA LEU A 10 -6.93 4.04 12.15
C LEU A 10 -6.57 5.44 12.63
N SER A 11 -5.34 5.62 13.10
CA SER A 11 -4.71 6.93 13.23
C SER A 11 -4.60 7.60 11.86
N THR A 12 -4.42 8.94 11.85
CA THR A 12 -4.23 9.70 10.61
C THR A 12 -3.09 9.12 9.77
N ARG A 13 -1.95 8.81 10.41
CA ARG A 13 -0.79 8.17 9.78
C ARG A 13 -1.15 6.84 9.13
N GLU A 14 -1.79 5.92 9.86
CA GLU A 14 -2.17 4.61 9.32
C GLU A 14 -3.14 4.73 8.15
N ARG A 15 -4.09 5.67 8.23
CA ARG A 15 -5.01 5.93 7.13
C ARG A 15 -4.30 6.47 5.89
N ARG A 16 -3.36 7.40 6.03
CA ARG A 16 -2.55 7.92 4.91
C ARG A 16 -1.72 6.83 4.24
N ILE A 17 -1.11 5.95 5.04
CA ILE A 17 -0.37 4.78 4.53
C ILE A 17 -1.30 3.86 3.74
N ALA A 18 -2.49 3.56 4.26
CA ALA A 18 -3.45 2.68 3.60
C ALA A 18 -4.01 3.29 2.30
N ASP A 19 -4.37 4.57 2.31
CA ASP A 19 -4.84 5.29 1.13
C ASP A 19 -3.77 5.33 0.03
N PHE A 20 -2.52 5.60 0.40
CA PHE A 20 -1.39 5.56 -0.53
C PHE A 20 -1.16 4.15 -1.08
N THR A 21 -1.23 3.12 -0.24
CA THR A 21 -1.12 1.71 -0.64
C THR A 21 -2.17 1.35 -1.69
N VAL A 22 -3.43 1.74 -1.48
CA VAL A 22 -4.51 1.54 -2.45
C VAL A 22 -4.21 2.26 -3.77
N LYS A 23 -3.73 3.51 -3.71
CA LYS A 23 -3.39 4.30 -4.90
C LYS A 23 -2.28 3.63 -5.72
N VAL A 24 -1.17 3.23 -5.09
CA VAL A 24 -0.06 2.54 -5.76
C VAL A 24 -0.53 1.22 -6.39
N THR A 25 -1.42 0.48 -5.71
CA THR A 25 -1.92 -0.81 -6.23
C THR A 25 -2.89 -0.66 -7.40
N ARG A 26 -3.75 0.37 -7.39
CA ARG A 26 -4.80 0.55 -8.41
C ARG A 26 -4.41 1.47 -9.55
N SER A 27 -3.57 2.47 -9.29
CA SER A 27 -3.26 3.54 -10.24
C SER A 27 -1.84 4.09 -10.02
N PRO A 28 -0.80 3.25 -10.17
CA PRO A 28 0.59 3.65 -9.91
C PRO A 28 1.04 4.82 -10.81
N ASN A 29 0.48 4.95 -12.01
CA ASN A 29 0.74 6.06 -12.94
C ASN A 29 0.15 7.41 -12.49
N ALA A 30 -0.75 7.42 -11.50
CA ALA A 30 -1.34 8.62 -10.92
C ALA A 30 -0.65 9.06 -9.62
N CYS A 31 0.35 8.31 -9.15
CA CYS A 31 1.19 8.71 -8.02
C CYS A 31 2.04 9.93 -8.38
N SER A 32 2.26 10.79 -7.39
CA SER A 32 2.90 12.10 -7.57
C SER A 32 3.75 12.46 -6.35
N PRO A 33 4.67 13.44 -6.47
CA PRO A 33 5.44 13.94 -5.34
C PRO A 33 4.58 14.40 -4.16
N ALA A 34 3.39 14.96 -4.42
CA ALA A 34 2.47 15.43 -3.38
C ALA A 34 1.99 14.29 -2.47
N ASP A 35 1.90 13.06 -2.98
CA ASP A 35 1.55 11.90 -2.15
C ASP A 35 2.66 11.59 -1.12
N LEU A 36 3.93 11.81 -1.51
CA LEU A 36 5.08 11.61 -0.63
C LEU A 36 5.12 12.68 0.45
N ASP A 37 4.81 13.94 0.09
CA ASP A 37 4.76 15.03 1.05
C ASP A 37 3.67 14.82 2.11
N LEU A 38 2.52 14.28 1.73
CA LEU A 38 1.48 13.89 2.68
C LEU A 38 1.97 12.82 3.67
N LEU A 39 2.77 11.85 3.22
CA LEU A 39 3.35 10.84 4.11
C LEU A 39 4.42 11.42 5.03
N ARG A 40 5.26 12.33 4.51
CA ARG A 40 6.26 13.05 5.32
C ARG A 40 5.62 13.89 6.43
N ASN A 41 4.50 14.53 6.13
CA ASN A 41 3.74 15.31 7.13
C ASN A 41 3.21 14.44 8.28
N GLU A 42 3.01 13.14 8.08
CA GLU A 42 2.67 12.17 9.12
C GLU A 42 3.91 11.57 9.82
N GLY A 43 5.10 12.10 9.55
CA GLY A 43 6.35 11.72 10.18
C GLY A 43 7.07 10.52 9.55
N LEU A 44 6.71 10.10 8.32
CA LEU A 44 7.49 9.09 7.61
C LEU A 44 8.76 9.71 7.03
N SER A 45 9.90 9.07 7.28
CA SER A 45 11.16 9.40 6.62
C SER A 45 11.17 8.90 5.18
N ASP A 46 12.07 9.41 4.34
CA ASP A 46 12.25 8.92 2.97
C ASP A 46 12.58 7.41 2.94
N LYS A 47 13.29 6.92 3.95
CA LYS A 47 13.57 5.48 4.10
C LYS A 47 12.29 4.69 4.39
N ASP A 48 11.41 5.20 5.26
CA ASP A 48 10.14 4.54 5.56
C ASP A 48 9.23 4.50 4.32
N ILE A 49 9.21 5.59 3.54
CA ILE A 49 8.45 5.69 2.29
C ILE A 49 9.00 4.69 1.26
N LEU A 50 10.32 4.59 1.11
CA LEU A 50 10.94 3.62 0.22
C LEU A 50 10.54 2.19 0.62
N SER A 51 10.70 1.83 1.89
CA SER A 51 10.33 0.50 2.39
C SER A 51 8.83 0.21 2.22
N LEU A 52 7.96 1.22 2.40
CA LEU A 52 6.53 1.07 2.13
C LEU A 52 6.29 0.72 0.66
N VAL A 53 6.89 1.45 -0.28
CA VAL A 53 6.73 1.20 -1.72
C VAL A 53 7.29 -0.17 -2.11
N GLU A 54 8.43 -0.57 -1.56
CA GLU A 54 9.02 -1.90 -1.79
C GLU A 54 8.07 -3.02 -1.36
N ILE A 55 7.48 -2.92 -0.17
CA ILE A 55 6.50 -3.90 0.33
C ILE A 55 5.28 -3.96 -0.58
N ILE A 56 4.71 -2.80 -0.96
CA ILE A 56 3.55 -2.75 -1.86
C ILE A 56 3.87 -3.40 -3.21
N ALA A 57 5.03 -3.07 -3.79
CA ALA A 57 5.47 -3.60 -5.07
C ALA A 57 5.69 -5.12 -5.01
N TYR A 58 6.31 -5.62 -3.95
CA TYR A 58 6.53 -7.05 -3.72
C TYR A 58 5.20 -7.82 -3.69
N TYR A 59 4.22 -7.36 -2.90
CA TYR A 59 2.91 -8.01 -2.84
C TYR A 59 2.18 -7.94 -4.19
N ASN A 60 2.23 -6.79 -4.87
CA ASN A 60 1.63 -6.66 -6.20
C ASN A 60 2.22 -7.65 -7.21
N MET A 61 3.54 -7.84 -7.24
CA MET A 61 4.19 -8.83 -8.08
C MET A 61 3.83 -10.26 -7.66
N SER A 62 3.95 -10.55 -6.36
CA SER A 62 3.75 -11.88 -5.78
C SER A 62 2.33 -12.41 -5.99
N THR A 63 1.31 -11.58 -5.72
CA THR A 63 -0.10 -11.92 -5.96
C THR A 63 -0.33 -12.28 -7.43
N ARG A 64 0.21 -11.49 -8.38
CA ARG A 64 0.06 -11.78 -9.82
C ARG A 64 0.71 -13.10 -10.21
N LEU A 65 1.90 -13.39 -9.66
CA LEU A 65 2.60 -14.65 -9.91
C LEU A 65 1.76 -15.83 -9.42
N PHE A 66 1.34 -15.80 -8.16
CA PHE A 66 0.59 -16.93 -7.58
C PHE A 66 -0.80 -17.11 -8.20
N GLU A 67 -1.52 -16.03 -8.48
CA GLU A 67 -2.82 -16.10 -9.15
C GLU A 67 -2.69 -16.64 -10.58
N SER A 68 -1.65 -16.24 -11.32
CA SER A 68 -1.41 -16.74 -12.68
C SER A 68 -1.12 -18.24 -12.73
N LEU A 69 -0.57 -18.80 -11.65
CA LEU A 69 -0.23 -20.22 -11.53
C LEU A 69 -1.31 -21.03 -10.78
N SER A 70 -2.37 -20.39 -10.29
CA SER A 70 -3.41 -21.01 -9.44
C SER A 70 -2.83 -21.73 -8.21
N THR A 71 -1.69 -21.26 -7.70
CA THR A 71 -0.96 -21.90 -6.59
C THR A 71 -1.47 -21.49 -5.22
N VAL A 72 -2.38 -20.52 -5.14
CA VAL A 72 -3.05 -20.17 -3.89
C VAL A 72 -4.19 -21.16 -3.68
N GLU A 73 -4.03 -22.09 -2.74
CA GLU A 73 -5.16 -22.87 -2.25
C GLU A 73 -6.22 -21.90 -1.74
N LYS A 74 -7.41 -21.95 -2.32
CA LYS A 74 -8.56 -21.21 -1.80
C LYS A 74 -9.00 -21.88 -0.49
N PRO A 75 -9.16 -21.13 0.61
CA PRO A 75 -9.82 -21.66 1.80
C PRO A 75 -11.28 -22.02 1.52
#